data_AF-A0A5P3VG99-F1
#
_entry.id   AF-A0A5P3VG99-F1
#
_cell.length_a   1.000
_cell.length_b   1.000
_cell.length_c   1.000
_cell.angle_alpha   90.00
_cell.angle_beta   90.00
_cell.angle_gamma   90.00
#
_symmetry.space_group_name_H-M   'P 1'
#
loop_
_entity.id
_entity.type
_entity.pdbx_description
1 polymer ?
#
loop_
_entity_poly.entity_id
_entity_poly.type
_entity_poly.pdbx_seq_one_letter_code
_entity_poly.pdbx_strand_id
1 'polypeptide(L)'
;MRDWSGHRLPGASCVVRKRRRAFRWTLLAASCLAATHAIFWIWVAPVNTALVPLSPETLPANWERWRDQWEFAHAARAILQIVALAALVVSVLTELPTTARDSEERPGLNEPGA
;
A
#
# COMPACT_ATOMS: atom_id res chain seq x y z
N MET A 1 -17.85 5.31 -50.80
CA MET A 1 -17.44 6.33 -49.80
C MET A 1 -17.69 5.69 -48.44
N ARG A 2 -16.64 5.22 -47.74
CA ARG A 2 -16.77 4.36 -46.54
C ARG A 2 -17.10 5.21 -45.32
N ASP A 3 -18.14 4.83 -44.59
CA ASP A 3 -18.58 5.40 -43.34
C ASP A 3 -17.68 4.93 -42.18
N TRP A 4 -16.92 5.87 -41.60
CA TRP A 4 -16.13 5.63 -40.40
C TRP A 4 -17.00 5.84 -39.16
N SER A 5 -17.81 4.84 -38.84
CA SER A 5 -18.58 4.78 -37.59
C SER A 5 -17.66 4.36 -36.44
N GLY A 6 -17.18 5.35 -35.67
CA GLY A 6 -16.28 5.15 -34.54
C GLY A 6 -16.90 4.34 -33.40
N HIS A 7 -16.66 3.03 -33.39
CA HIS A 7 -16.87 2.17 -32.23
C HIS A 7 -15.90 2.61 -31.11
N ARG A 8 -16.36 3.46 -30.20
CA ARG A 8 -15.66 3.74 -28.94
C ARG A 8 -15.52 2.41 -28.19
N LEU A 9 -14.31 1.86 -28.18
CA LEU A 9 -13.98 0.58 -27.60
C LEU A 9 -14.33 0.58 -26.09
N PRO A 10 -15.27 -0.27 -25.62
CA PRO A 10 -15.62 -0.34 -24.19
C PRO A 10 -14.43 -0.68 -23.28
N GLY A 11 -13.35 -1.25 -23.85
CA GLY A 11 -12.11 -1.56 -23.16
C GLY A 11 -11.37 -0.35 -22.58
N ALA A 12 -11.38 0.81 -23.24
CA ALA A 12 -10.67 2.00 -22.76
C ALA A 12 -11.21 2.49 -21.41
N SER A 13 -12.53 2.40 -21.21
CA SER A 13 -13.17 2.79 -19.95
C SER A 13 -12.83 1.83 -18.80
N CYS A 14 -12.64 0.53 -19.09
CA CYS A 14 -12.24 -0.46 -18.08
C CYS A 14 -10.80 -0.24 -17.61
N VAL A 15 -9.87 0.00 -18.54
CA VAL A 15 -8.46 0.29 -18.23
C VAL A 15 -8.34 1.56 -17.37
N VAL A 16 -9.02 2.65 -17.74
CA VAL A 16 -9.02 3.90 -16.97
C VAL A 16 -9.56 3.67 -15.55
N ARG A 17 -10.63 2.89 -15.39
CA ARG A 17 -11.20 2.58 -14.06
C ARG A 17 -10.27 1.74 -13.20
N LYS A 18 -9.58 0.74 -13.75
CA LYS A 18 -8.58 -0.06 -13.01
C LYS A 18 -7.41 0.79 -12.54
N ARG A 19 -6.86 1.62 -13.43
CA ARG A 19 -5.78 2.57 -13.11
C ARG A 19 -6.17 3.56 -12.01
N ARG A 20 -7.42 4.05 -12.04
CA ARG A 20 -7.94 4.97 -11.00
C ARG A 20 -8.12 4.29 -9.64
N ARG A 21 -8.43 2.98 -9.62
CA ARG A 21 -8.53 2.20 -8.38
C ARG A 21 -7.15 1.91 -7.79
N ALA A 22 -6.21 1.44 -8.60
CA ALA A 22 -4.82 1.22 -8.20
C ALA A 22 -4.19 2.50 -7.64
N PHE A 23 -4.38 3.63 -8.31
CA PHE A 23 -3.90 4.93 -7.84
C PHE A 23 -4.41 5.29 -6.44
N ARG A 24 -5.69 5.03 -6.13
CA ARG A 24 -6.25 5.30 -4.79
C ARG A 24 -5.60 4.45 -3.71
N TRP A 25 -5.31 3.18 -3.99
CA TRP A 25 -4.64 2.28 -3.07
C TRP A 25 -3.18 2.68 -2.84
N THR A 26 -2.46 3.07 -3.89
CA THR A 26 -1.11 3.63 -3.79
C THR A 26 -1.09 4.93 -2.97
N LEU A 27 -2.05 5.82 -3.18
CA LEU A 27 -2.16 7.07 -2.44
C LEU A 27 -2.44 6.82 -0.94
N LEU A 28 -3.31 5.86 -0.62
CA LEU A 28 -3.55 5.46 0.77
C LEU A 28 -2.26 4.95 1.42
N ALA A 29 -1.52 4.07 0.74
CA ALA A 29 -0.26 3.57 1.26
C ALA A 29 0.78 4.67 1.48
N ALA A 30 0.95 5.56 0.52
CA ALA A 30 1.85 6.70 0.63
C ALA A 30 1.48 7.60 1.83
N SER A 31 0.18 7.83 2.04
CA SER A 31 -0.33 8.61 3.15
C SER A 31 -0.06 7.93 4.50
N CYS A 32 -0.28 6.62 4.60
CA CYS A 32 0.03 5.84 5.81
C CYS A 32 1.53 5.84 6.12
N LEU A 33 2.40 5.76 5.11
CA LEU A 33 3.85 5.85 5.28
C LEU A 33 4.28 7.25 5.72
N ALA A 34 3.71 8.31 5.14
CA ALA A 34 3.96 9.68 5.55
C ALA A 34 3.54 9.89 7.02
N ALA A 35 2.36 9.40 7.40
CA ALA A 35 1.89 9.43 8.79
C ALA A 35 2.82 8.65 9.74
N THR A 36 3.31 7.48 9.33
CA THR A 36 4.30 6.69 10.11
C THR A 36 5.57 7.49 10.39
N HIS A 37 6.04 8.24 9.40
CA HIS A 37 7.23 9.09 9.52
C HIS A 37 6.96 10.31 10.40
N ALA A 38 5.81 10.95 10.25
CA ALA A 38 5.39 12.03 11.15
C ALA A 38 5.33 11.53 12.60
N ILE A 39 4.78 10.34 12.85
CA ILE A 39 4.71 9.79 14.20
C ILE A 39 6.09 9.57 14.80
N PHE A 40 7.03 9.07 13.99
CA PHE A 40 8.41 8.90 14.44
C PHE A 40 9.02 10.23 14.90
N TRP A 41 8.97 11.26 14.07
CA TRP A 41 9.61 12.54 14.37
C TRP A 41 8.96 13.27 15.53
N ILE A 42 7.64 13.18 15.69
CA ILE A 42 6.90 13.93 16.71
C ILE A 42 6.92 13.22 18.08
N TRP A 43 6.80 11.89 18.13
CA TRP A 43 6.61 11.17 19.40
C TRP A 43 7.73 10.20 19.76
N VAL A 44 8.39 9.56 18.79
CA VAL A 44 9.42 8.54 19.07
C VAL A 44 10.79 9.16 19.22
N ALA A 45 11.19 10.02 18.28
CA ALA A 45 12.51 10.64 18.28
C ALA A 45 12.80 11.46 19.56
N PRO A 46 11.86 12.29 20.08
CA PRO A 46 12.10 13.02 21.32
C PRO A 46 12.32 12.10 22.52
N VAL A 47 11.56 11.02 22.62
CA VAL A 47 11.71 10.03 23.71
C VAL A 47 13.04 9.31 23.59
N ASN A 48 13.45 8.88 22.38
CA ASN A 48 14.75 8.27 22.16
C ASN A 48 15.89 9.20 22.60
N THR A 49 15.85 10.48 22.20
CA THR A 49 16.87 11.45 22.61
C THR A 49 16.89 11.67 24.13
N ALA A 50 15.73 11.68 24.79
CA ALA A 50 15.63 11.83 26.24
C ALA A 50 16.14 10.60 27.01
N LEU A 51 15.95 9.39 26.47
CA LEU A 51 16.35 8.13 27.10
C LEU A 51 17.83 7.77 26.88
N VAL A 52 18.44 8.18 25.76
CA VAL A 52 19.86 7.87 25.42
C VAL A 52 20.87 8.17 26.56
N PRO A 53 20.82 9.32 27.25
CA PRO A 53 21.81 9.61 28.31
C PRO A 53 21.49 8.97 29.67
N LEU A 54 20.33 8.32 29.84
CA LEU A 54 19.87 7.84 31.13
C LEU A 54 20.36 6.41 31.41
N SER A 55 20.81 6.16 32.64
CA SER A 55 21.00 4.84 33.22
C SER A 55 19.81 4.45 34.11
N PRO A 56 19.60 3.16 34.45
CA PRO A 56 18.51 2.74 35.31
C PRO A 56 18.47 3.48 36.66
N GLU A 57 19.64 3.91 37.15
CA GLU A 57 19.83 4.57 38.45
C GLU A 57 19.47 6.05 38.40
N THR A 58 19.37 6.60 37.19
CA THR A 58 19.07 8.02 36.93
C THR A 58 17.69 8.23 36.29
N LEU A 59 16.89 7.16 36.16
CA LEU A 59 15.53 7.24 35.66
C LEU A 59 14.66 8.08 36.60
N PRO A 60 13.96 9.10 36.10
CA PRO A 60 13.07 9.89 36.93
C PRO A 60 11.83 9.08 37.30
N ALA A 61 11.20 9.39 38.44
CA ALA A 61 10.03 8.66 38.94
C ALA A 61 8.83 8.60 37.96
N ASN A 62 8.75 9.53 37.00
CA ASN A 62 7.69 9.61 36.00
C ASN A 62 8.05 8.98 34.64
N TRP A 63 9.12 8.17 34.56
CA TRP A 63 9.61 7.56 33.33
C TRP A 63 8.56 6.72 32.60
N GLU A 64 7.59 6.15 33.32
CA GLU A 64 6.49 5.35 32.74
C GLU A 64 5.69 6.12 31.70
N ARG A 65 5.52 7.44 31.86
CA ARG A 65 4.84 8.27 30.86
C ARG A 65 5.57 8.29 29.52
N TRP A 66 6.91 8.30 29.54
CA TRP A 66 7.71 8.23 28.32
C TRP A 66 7.66 6.83 27.71
N ARG A 67 7.67 5.79 28.54
CA ARG A 67 7.46 4.39 28.10
C ARG A 67 6.13 4.23 27.39
N ASP A 68 5.02 4.65 28.01
CA ASP A 68 3.68 4.52 27.44
C ASP A 68 3.58 5.26 26.11
N GLN A 69 4.06 6.51 26.05
CA GLN A 69 4.09 7.29 24.80
C GLN A 69 4.87 6.54 23.71
N TRP A 70 6.03 5.99 24.04
CA TRP A 70 6.88 5.27 23.11
C TRP A 70 6.20 4.00 22.59
N GLU A 71 5.60 3.20 23.48
CA GLU A 71 4.88 1.98 23.14
C GLU A 71 3.68 2.26 22.22
N PHE A 72 2.82 3.23 22.59
CA PHE A 72 1.66 3.60 21.77
C PHE A 72 2.07 4.16 20.40
N ALA A 73 3.13 4.98 20.34
CA ALA A 73 3.63 5.52 19.08
C ALA A 73 4.16 4.40 18.15
N HIS A 74 4.87 3.40 18.68
CA HIS A 74 5.31 2.26 17.88
C HIS A 74 4.15 1.37 17.44
N ALA A 75 3.19 1.10 18.32
CA ALA A 75 1.99 0.33 17.98
C ALA A 75 1.22 1.00 16.83
N ALA A 76 0.99 2.31 16.92
CA ALA A 76 0.32 3.08 15.87
C ALA A 76 1.09 3.02 14.53
N ARG A 77 2.43 3.17 14.57
CA ARG A 77 3.30 3.03 13.40
C ARG A 77 3.26 1.63 12.80
N ALA A 78 3.22 0.59 13.62
CA ALA A 78 3.13 -0.79 13.14
C ALA A 78 1.81 -1.01 12.38
N ILE A 79 0.69 -0.56 12.94
CA ILE A 79 -0.63 -0.64 12.31
C ILE A 79 -0.64 0.11 10.97
N LEU A 80 -0.12 1.34 10.93
CA LEU A 80 -0.05 2.13 9.70
C LEU A 80 0.80 1.46 8.62
N GLN A 81 1.92 0.84 8.98
CA GLN A 81 2.76 0.11 8.03
C GLN A 81 2.06 -1.15 7.50
N ILE A 82 1.32 -1.87 8.34
CA ILE A 82 0.51 -3.02 7.91
C ILE A 82 -0.57 -2.55 6.92
N VAL A 83 -1.28 -1.47 7.23
CA VAL A 83 -2.29 -0.89 6.32
C VAL A 83 -1.65 -0.43 5.02
N ALA A 84 -0.48 0.22 5.07
CA ALA A 84 0.24 0.66 3.89
C ALA A 84 0.66 -0.51 3.00
N LEU A 85 1.21 -1.57 3.59
CA LEU A 85 1.60 -2.78 2.87
C LEU A 85 0.39 -3.47 2.23
N ALA A 86 -0.69 -3.64 2.99
CA ALA A 86 -1.93 -4.23 2.47
C ALA A 86 -2.49 -3.40 1.31
N ALA A 87 -2.53 -2.07 1.43
CA ALA A 87 -2.96 -1.18 0.36
C ALA A 87 -2.07 -1.28 -0.88
N LEU A 88 -0.74 -1.37 -0.73
CA LEU A 88 0.17 -1.59 -1.86
C LEU A 88 -0.05 -2.94 -2.55
N VAL A 89 -0.22 -4.02 -1.78
CA VAL A 89 -0.54 -5.35 -2.33
C VAL A 89 -1.83 -5.29 -3.15
N VAL A 90 -2.89 -4.69 -2.60
CA VAL A 90 -4.15 -4.51 -3.33
C VAL A 90 -3.96 -3.66 -4.58
N SER A 91 -3.18 -2.57 -4.51
CA SER A 91 -2.85 -1.73 -5.66
C SER A 91 -2.26 -2.56 -6.80
N VAL A 92 -1.20 -3.33 -6.51
CA VAL A 92 -0.53 -4.19 -7.49
C VAL A 92 -1.50 -5.22 -8.08
N LEU A 93 -2.25 -5.92 -7.23
CA LEU A 93 -3.22 -6.93 -7.69
C LEU A 93 -4.33 -6.33 -8.56
N THR A 94 -4.70 -5.06 -8.37
CA THR A 94 -5.70 -4.38 -9.22
C THR A 94 -5.18 -3.98 -10.60
N GLU A 95 -3.86 -3.88 -10.79
CA GLU A 95 -3.24 -3.56 -12.09
C GLU A 95 -2.89 -4.79 -12.94
N LEU A 96 -2.73 -5.97 -12.33
CA LEU A 96 -2.36 -7.18 -13.06
C LEU A 96 -3.39 -7.53 -14.16
N PRO A 97 -2.96 -7.69 -15.43
CA PRO A 97 -3.80 -8.23 -16.49
C PRO A 97 -4.21 -9.67 -16.16
N THR A 98 -5.46 -10.04 -16.46
CA THR A 98 -5.96 -11.41 -16.31
C THR A 98 -5.49 -12.27 -17.49
N THR A 99 -4.18 -12.38 -17.72
CA THR A 99 -3.61 -13.09 -18.88
C THR A 99 -3.79 -14.61 -18.81
N ALA A 100 -4.12 -15.17 -17.64
CA ALA A 100 -4.25 -16.61 -17.46
C ALA A 100 -5.57 -17.22 -17.99
N ARG A 101 -6.62 -16.42 -18.22
CA ARG A 101 -7.91 -16.93 -18.73
C ARG A 101 -7.98 -17.03 -20.26
N ASP A 102 -7.15 -16.27 -20.97
CA ASP A 102 -7.17 -16.23 -22.44
C ASP A 102 -6.44 -17.42 -23.08
N SER A 103 -5.55 -18.09 -22.33
CA SER A 103 -4.83 -19.29 -22.80
C SER A 103 -5.67 -20.57 -22.71
N GLU A 104 -6.59 -20.65 -21.75
CA GLU A 104 -7.47 -21.81 -21.55
C GLU A 104 -8.70 -21.77 -22.49
N GLU A 105 -9.12 -20.57 -22.91
CA GLU A 105 -10.24 -20.36 -23.86
C GLU A 105 -9.81 -20.53 -25.34
N ARG A 106 -8.62 -21.08 -25.61
CA ARG A 106 -8.29 -21.68 -26.91
C ARG A 106 -8.35 -23.22 -26.83
N PRO A 107 -9.53 -23.84 -26.65
CA PRO A 107 -9.64 -25.27 -26.86
C PRO A 107 -9.48 -25.55 -28.37
N GLY A 108 -8.36 -26.18 -28.73
CA GLY A 108 -8.28 -26.95 -29.97
C GLY A 108 -7.76 -26.25 -31.21
N LEU A 109 -6.54 -25.72 -31.18
CA LEU A 109 -5.67 -25.90 -32.36
C LEU A 109 -5.00 -27.28 -32.24
N ASN A 110 -5.84 -28.30 -32.26
CA ASN A 110 -5.43 -29.67 -32.53
C ASN A 110 -5.30 -29.74 -34.05
N GLU A 111 -4.10 -29.47 -34.57
CA GLU A 111 -3.70 -30.12 -35.82
C GLU A 111 -3.79 -31.63 -35.56
N PRO A 112 -4.58 -32.38 -36.33
CA PRO A 112 -3.91 -33.16 -37.38
C PRO A 112 -4.78 -33.44 -38.63
N GLY A 113 -4.21 -33.14 -39.81
CA GLY A 113 -4.42 -33.91 -41.04
C GLY A 113 -5.30 -33.29 -42.13
N ALA A 114 -4.67 -32.93 -43.26
CA ALA A 114 -4.91 -33.48 -44.60
C ALA A 114 -4.10 -32.70 -45.65
#